data_AF-A0A8T6FKG1-F1
#
_entry.id   AF-A0A8T6FKG1-F1
#
_cell.length_a   1.000
_cell.length_b   1.000
_cell.length_c   1.000
_cell.angle_alpha   90.00
_cell.angle_beta   90.00
_cell.angle_gamma   90.00
#
_symmetry.space_group_name_H-M   'P 1'
#
loop_
_entity.id
_entity.type
_entity.pdbx_description
1 polymer ?
#
loop_
_entity_poly.entity_id
_entity_poly.type
_entity_poly.pdbx_seq_one_letter_code
_entity_poly.pdbx_strand_id
1 'polypeptide(L)'
;MNELDNPAWHALVGPQGHLGTVGERAGRFRTDVSPIAGLADDSDGALEELAGLFEPREFCAVFVCGDAEQSPHWRLATTVTLSQWVCPSAPGPGDDDPAFLELDGARAQEMYELVKATDPGPFEMQTWRFGDYIGIDVAGKLVSMTGERLAFAGHREVSAVCTLPDHAGKGYARALVREIVRRQHAAGALPFLHVRAGSPSERQAIRVYESLGFVKRADLTMEDPGAPVSEQQSEGPIEDKATPGVQTQQADEATPRTEGVSPSNAPTGAQAKRSPWSWVFRAATWVAAAACFWLVYTRIEAAAARQDATAFEYLIDFFAGADWVLWLAVMMPYSVFFFLVDSHATWRVIRWFNASGLRFGHMLPIRASAYILSLVNEQVGKGAMTLYLLKRHNTPGWETLSSMIFLGLMEVYQLLMFSAIGVALNFHLLQEASKLLPLDWIFPIILTVAAIYLPIHIAWFRAGANGDEDGPGLRNKPLLRAFRRARPIHYLLVVLFKAPNLLGAVVVYTVALELFQVQASLGQMLAFLPVIFLAAALPLPFHAGALLLWTVLFPDYPEVGAFSLVMHTFFVLFNALIGVLFLPKANKELFG
;
A
#
# COMPACT_ATOMS: atom_id res chain seq x y z
N MET A 1 12.68 -39.42 7.07
CA MET A 1 11.90 -38.25 7.52
C MET A 1 10.83 -38.74 8.48
N ASN A 2 10.57 -37.98 9.53
CA ASN A 2 9.36 -38.15 10.33
C ASN A 2 8.16 -37.69 9.46
N GLU A 3 6.99 -38.32 9.55
CA GLU A 3 5.81 -37.90 8.78
C GLU A 3 5.42 -36.43 9.04
N LEU A 4 5.73 -35.92 10.24
CA LEU A 4 5.54 -34.51 10.60
C LEU A 4 6.49 -33.54 9.87
N ASP A 5 7.54 -34.03 9.20
CA ASP A 5 8.38 -33.20 8.32
C ASP A 5 7.67 -32.87 7.00
N ASN A 6 6.69 -33.68 6.61
CA ASN A 6 5.95 -33.53 5.36
C ASN A 6 4.44 -33.80 5.53
N PRO A 7 3.77 -33.04 6.40
CA PRO A 7 2.39 -33.32 6.80
C PRO A 7 1.40 -33.13 5.64
N ALA A 8 1.70 -32.22 4.70
CA ALA A 8 0.84 -31.95 3.54
C ALA A 8 0.80 -33.13 2.57
N TRP A 9 1.96 -33.71 2.23
CA TRP A 9 2.03 -34.88 1.37
C TRP A 9 1.30 -36.08 1.98
N HIS A 10 1.58 -36.39 3.26
CA HIS A 10 0.94 -37.52 3.95
C HIS A 10 -0.58 -37.35 4.12
N ALA A 11 -1.06 -36.11 4.26
CA ALA A 11 -2.50 -35.83 4.28
C ALA A 11 -3.14 -36.09 2.90
N LEU A 12 -2.52 -35.60 1.82
CA LEU A 12 -2.99 -35.73 0.44
C LEU A 12 -2.99 -37.18 -0.04
N VAL A 13 -1.90 -37.93 0.15
CA VAL A 13 -1.86 -39.37 -0.23
C VAL A 13 -2.65 -40.27 0.72
N GLY A 14 -3.13 -39.72 1.84
CA GLY A 14 -3.85 -40.43 2.89
C GLY A 14 -5.35 -40.09 2.92
N PRO A 15 -5.93 -39.90 4.12
CA PRO A 15 -7.37 -39.77 4.29
C PRO A 15 -7.98 -38.52 3.64
N GLN A 16 -7.17 -37.51 3.33
CA GLN A 16 -7.63 -36.23 2.80
C GLN A 16 -7.43 -36.08 1.28
N GLY A 17 -7.02 -37.13 0.57
CA GLY A 17 -6.86 -37.08 -0.90
C GLY A 17 -8.13 -36.69 -1.66
N HIS A 18 -9.31 -37.02 -1.11
CA HIS A 18 -10.60 -36.63 -1.67
C HIS A 18 -10.87 -35.11 -1.66
N LEU A 19 -10.06 -34.32 -0.96
CA LEU A 19 -10.15 -32.85 -0.91
C LEU A 19 -9.23 -32.16 -1.92
N GLY A 20 -8.49 -32.92 -2.75
CA GLY A 20 -7.49 -32.40 -3.65
C GLY A 20 -7.28 -33.23 -4.91
N THR A 21 -6.20 -32.92 -5.61
CA THR A 21 -5.66 -33.70 -6.72
C THR A 21 -4.30 -34.22 -6.31
N VAL A 22 -4.08 -35.53 -6.47
CA VAL A 22 -2.86 -36.22 -6.04
C VAL A 22 -2.30 -36.99 -7.22
N GLY A 23 -1.05 -36.69 -7.57
CA GLY A 23 -0.26 -37.39 -8.57
C GLY A 23 0.68 -38.42 -7.93
N GLU A 24 1.73 -38.80 -8.66
CA GLU A 24 2.70 -39.79 -8.20
C GLU A 24 3.67 -39.21 -7.16
N ARG A 25 4.10 -37.95 -7.34
CA ARG A 25 5.13 -37.29 -6.53
C ARG A 25 4.74 -35.89 -6.05
N ALA A 26 3.60 -35.37 -6.47
CA ALA A 26 3.07 -34.09 -6.02
C ALA A 26 1.55 -34.11 -5.89
N GLY A 27 1.01 -33.27 -5.02
CA GLY A 27 -0.43 -33.12 -4.85
C GLY A 27 -0.78 -31.74 -4.32
N ARG A 28 -2.02 -31.32 -4.55
CA ARG A 28 -2.56 -30.07 -4.01
C ARG A 28 -3.98 -30.25 -3.50
N PHE A 29 -4.35 -29.50 -2.47
CA PHE A 29 -5.76 -29.35 -2.12
C PHE A 29 -6.48 -28.51 -3.17
N ARG A 30 -7.80 -28.66 -3.26
CA ARG A 30 -8.62 -27.75 -4.07
C ARG A 30 -8.46 -26.32 -3.58
N THR A 31 -8.46 -25.37 -4.52
CA THR A 31 -8.26 -23.94 -4.25
C THR A 31 -9.34 -23.33 -3.34
N ASP A 32 -10.54 -23.91 -3.30
CA ASP A 32 -11.60 -23.48 -2.37
C ASP A 32 -11.53 -24.13 -0.98
N VAL A 33 -10.59 -25.06 -0.76
CA VAL A 33 -10.32 -25.75 0.50
C VAL A 33 -9.02 -25.26 1.15
N SER A 34 -7.91 -25.22 0.41
CA SER A 34 -6.62 -24.76 0.93
C SER A 34 -5.62 -24.47 -0.20
N PRO A 35 -4.75 -23.45 -0.05
CA PRO A 35 -3.62 -23.26 -0.95
C PRO A 35 -2.47 -24.26 -0.72
N ILE A 36 -2.56 -25.12 0.29
CA ILE A 36 -1.48 -26.05 0.66
C ILE A 36 -1.29 -27.13 -0.42
N ALA A 37 -0.04 -27.43 -0.72
CA ALA A 37 0.39 -28.53 -1.56
C ALA A 37 1.46 -29.38 -0.86
N GLY A 38 1.64 -30.61 -1.33
CA GLY A 38 2.61 -31.56 -0.82
C GLY A 38 3.46 -32.16 -1.94
N LEU A 39 4.74 -32.38 -1.65
CA LEU A 39 5.71 -33.05 -2.51
C LEU A 39 6.12 -34.36 -1.85
N ALA A 40 6.38 -35.42 -2.61
CA ALA A 40 6.90 -36.67 -2.06
C ALA A 40 8.34 -36.55 -1.56
N ASP A 41 9.13 -35.74 -2.26
CA ASP A 41 10.56 -35.48 -2.03
C ASP A 41 10.96 -34.15 -2.70
N ASP A 42 12.22 -33.74 -2.49
CA ASP A 42 12.78 -32.48 -3.02
C ASP A 42 13.36 -32.61 -4.44
N SER A 43 13.03 -33.67 -5.19
CA SER A 43 13.61 -33.86 -6.53
C SER A 43 12.94 -33.01 -7.60
N ASP A 44 13.69 -32.66 -8.64
CA ASP A 44 13.20 -31.90 -9.80
C ASP A 44 11.91 -32.49 -10.39
N GLY A 45 11.76 -33.81 -10.45
CA GLY A 45 10.56 -34.45 -10.96
C GLY A 45 9.31 -34.23 -10.09
N ALA A 46 9.47 -34.13 -8.77
CA ALA A 46 8.36 -33.77 -7.88
C ALA A 46 7.98 -32.28 -8.05
N LEU A 47 8.99 -31.42 -8.25
CA LEU A 47 8.76 -29.99 -8.53
C LEU A 47 8.07 -29.79 -9.89
N GLU A 48 8.49 -30.51 -10.92
CA GLU A 48 7.89 -30.44 -12.25
C GLU A 48 6.43 -30.91 -12.23
N GLU A 49 6.14 -32.03 -11.56
CA GLU A 49 4.78 -32.53 -11.41
C GLU A 49 3.90 -31.54 -10.64
N LEU A 50 4.41 -30.96 -9.55
CA LEU A 50 3.69 -29.94 -8.81
C LEU A 50 3.39 -28.73 -9.70
N ALA A 51 4.35 -28.25 -10.50
CA ALA A 51 4.13 -27.14 -11.42
C ALA A 51 3.02 -27.45 -12.44
N GLY A 52 2.90 -28.71 -12.88
CA GLY A 52 1.82 -29.17 -13.76
C GLY A 52 0.41 -29.18 -13.12
N LEU A 53 0.30 -29.13 -11.78
CA LEU A 53 -0.99 -29.10 -11.08
C LEU A 53 -1.61 -27.70 -10.95
N PHE A 54 -0.89 -26.65 -11.36
CA PHE A 54 -1.32 -25.25 -11.22
C PHE A 54 -1.50 -24.56 -12.56
N GLU A 55 -2.55 -23.75 -12.66
CA GLU A 55 -2.66 -22.83 -13.79
C GLU A 55 -1.68 -21.65 -13.65
N PRO A 56 -1.25 -21.03 -14.76
CA PRO A 56 -0.44 -19.83 -14.70
C PRO A 56 -1.08 -18.76 -13.82
N ARG A 57 -0.36 -18.33 -12.76
CA ARG A 57 -0.75 -17.33 -11.72
C ARG A 57 -1.53 -17.87 -10.53
N GLU A 58 -1.81 -19.17 -10.47
CA GLU A 58 -2.14 -19.77 -9.17
C GLU A 58 -0.89 -19.80 -8.28
N PHE A 59 -1.12 -19.75 -6.98
CA PHE A 59 -0.10 -19.84 -5.94
C PHE A 59 -0.42 -21.04 -5.06
N CYS A 60 0.60 -21.62 -4.45
CA CYS A 60 0.43 -22.68 -3.48
C CYS A 60 1.32 -22.44 -2.28
N ALA A 61 1.22 -23.30 -1.29
CA ALA A 61 2.12 -23.25 -0.16
C ALA A 61 2.63 -24.65 0.15
N VAL A 62 3.96 -24.81 0.19
CA VAL A 62 4.63 -26.09 0.38
C VAL A 62 5.45 -26.02 1.66
N PHE A 63 5.45 -27.10 2.44
CA PHE A 63 6.32 -27.27 3.59
C PHE A 63 7.68 -27.78 3.11
N VAL A 64 8.75 -27.06 3.43
CA VAL A 64 10.13 -27.41 3.10
C VAL A 64 10.93 -27.54 4.39
N CYS A 65 11.72 -28.62 4.48
CA CYS A 65 12.61 -28.88 5.60
C CYS A 65 14.04 -28.46 5.23
N GLY A 66 14.42 -27.21 5.54
CA GLY A 66 15.73 -26.66 5.20
C GLY A 66 15.67 -25.21 4.74
N ASP A 67 16.78 -24.75 4.14
CA ASP A 67 16.86 -23.43 3.50
C ASP A 67 16.11 -23.44 2.16
N ALA A 68 15.37 -22.36 1.90
CA ALA A 68 14.61 -22.21 0.66
C ALA A 68 15.55 -22.00 -0.54
N GLU A 69 15.64 -22.97 -1.44
CA GLU A 69 16.38 -22.84 -2.70
C GLU A 69 15.45 -22.39 -3.85
N GLN A 70 15.99 -21.58 -4.76
CA GLN A 70 15.23 -21.15 -5.95
C GLN A 70 15.06 -22.33 -6.90
N SER A 71 13.83 -22.85 -7.01
CA SER A 71 13.48 -23.83 -8.05
C SER A 71 13.51 -23.20 -9.44
N PRO A 72 14.00 -23.91 -10.47
CA PRO A 72 13.89 -23.46 -11.85
C PRO A 72 12.45 -23.47 -12.37
N HIS A 73 11.54 -24.20 -11.72
CA HIS A 73 10.15 -24.40 -12.19
C HIS A 73 9.18 -23.33 -11.70
N TRP A 74 9.47 -22.66 -10.58
CA TRP A 74 8.59 -21.65 -10.01
C TRP A 74 9.36 -20.52 -9.34
N ARG A 75 8.72 -19.36 -9.25
CA ARG A 75 9.33 -18.19 -8.61
C ARG A 75 8.85 -18.05 -7.18
N LEU A 76 9.72 -18.31 -6.20
CA LEU A 76 9.44 -18.06 -4.78
C LEU A 76 8.85 -16.65 -4.57
N ALA A 77 7.61 -16.58 -4.07
CA ALA A 77 6.89 -15.34 -3.81
C ALA A 77 7.16 -14.83 -2.39
N THR A 78 7.08 -15.71 -1.40
CA THR A 78 7.41 -15.42 -0.01
C THR A 78 7.80 -16.70 0.75
N THR A 79 8.43 -16.50 1.90
CA THR A 79 8.78 -17.57 2.85
C THR A 79 8.23 -17.21 4.22
N VAL A 80 7.64 -18.19 4.91
CA VAL A 80 7.10 -18.04 6.27
C VAL A 80 7.71 -19.11 7.16
N THR A 81 8.38 -18.69 8.23
CA THR A 81 8.89 -19.63 9.24
C THR A 81 7.77 -20.06 10.20
N LEU A 82 7.62 -21.37 10.38
CA LEU A 82 6.62 -21.99 11.23
C LEU A 82 7.32 -22.81 12.32
N SER A 83 7.00 -22.56 13.59
CA SER A 83 7.39 -23.49 14.66
C SER A 83 6.33 -24.59 14.78
N GLN A 84 6.75 -25.84 14.68
CA GLN A 84 5.88 -27.01 14.80
C GLN A 84 5.87 -27.54 16.24
N TRP A 85 4.68 -27.84 16.74
CA TRP A 85 4.44 -28.30 18.11
C TRP A 85 3.59 -29.56 18.11
N VAL A 86 3.85 -30.45 19.07
CA VAL A 86 3.07 -31.68 19.28
C VAL A 86 2.55 -31.73 20.70
N CYS A 87 1.38 -32.32 20.93
CA CYS A 87 0.81 -32.54 22.26
C CYS A 87 0.84 -34.03 22.61
N PRO A 88 1.84 -34.53 23.36
CA PRO A 88 1.99 -35.97 23.62
C PRO A 88 0.94 -36.56 24.55
N SER A 89 0.21 -35.73 25.30
CA SER A 89 -0.71 -36.18 26.34
C SER A 89 -1.96 -35.32 26.35
N ALA A 90 -3.11 -35.97 26.46
CA ALA A 90 -4.38 -35.27 26.50
C ALA A 90 -4.43 -34.30 27.70
N PRO A 91 -4.80 -33.03 27.48
CA PRO A 91 -5.01 -32.10 28.57
C PRO A 91 -6.19 -32.57 29.43
N GLY A 92 -6.11 -32.32 30.74
CA GLY A 92 -7.23 -32.57 31.64
C GLY A 92 -8.47 -31.75 31.27
N PRO A 93 -9.67 -32.14 31.75
CA PRO A 93 -10.90 -31.38 31.51
C PRO A 93 -10.79 -29.96 32.07
N GLY A 94 -11.50 -29.02 31.46
CA GLY A 94 -11.69 -27.68 32.03
C GLY A 94 -12.86 -27.65 32.98
N ASP A 95 -12.64 -27.19 34.21
CA ASP A 95 -13.70 -27.11 35.22
C ASP A 95 -14.77 -26.05 34.89
N ASP A 96 -14.41 -25.00 34.12
CA ASP A 96 -15.27 -23.84 33.78
C ASP A 96 -15.32 -23.56 32.26
N ASP A 97 -15.22 -24.59 31.42
CA ASP A 97 -15.25 -24.39 29.96
C ASP A 97 -16.64 -23.95 29.46
N PRO A 98 -16.72 -22.97 28.53
CA PRO A 98 -17.99 -22.52 27.98
C PRO A 98 -18.62 -23.61 27.11
N ALA A 99 -19.92 -23.49 26.87
CA ALA A 99 -20.61 -24.36 25.92
C ALA A 99 -20.02 -24.15 24.50
N PHE A 100 -19.56 -25.23 23.89
CA PHE A 100 -19.05 -25.23 22.53
C PHE A 100 -20.18 -25.46 21.53
N LEU A 101 -20.07 -24.77 20.40
CA LEU A 101 -20.93 -24.94 19.25
C LEU A 101 -20.20 -25.73 18.17
N GLU A 102 -20.82 -26.77 17.62
CA GLU A 102 -20.32 -27.45 16.42
C GLU A 102 -20.52 -26.57 15.19
N LEU A 103 -19.47 -26.48 14.36
CA LEU A 103 -19.46 -25.65 13.17
C LEU A 103 -19.38 -26.52 11.91
N ASP A 104 -20.26 -26.25 10.96
CA ASP A 104 -20.36 -26.97 9.70
C ASP A 104 -20.60 -26.00 8.52
N GLY A 105 -20.92 -26.56 7.35
CA GLY A 105 -21.20 -25.81 6.13
C GLY A 105 -22.32 -24.77 6.25
N ALA A 106 -23.28 -24.91 7.19
CA ALA A 106 -24.35 -23.94 7.39
C ALA A 106 -23.83 -22.62 7.98
N ARG A 107 -22.72 -22.65 8.73
CA ARG A 107 -22.05 -21.47 9.29
C ARG A 107 -20.72 -21.13 8.60
N ALA A 108 -20.42 -21.73 7.43
CA ALA A 108 -19.17 -21.51 6.71
C ALA A 108 -18.88 -20.03 6.42
N GLN A 109 -19.91 -19.25 6.10
CA GLN A 109 -19.79 -17.81 5.90
C GLN A 109 -19.34 -17.07 7.17
N GLU A 110 -19.91 -17.42 8.33
CA GLU A 110 -19.53 -16.81 9.61
C GLU A 110 -18.12 -17.21 10.05
N MET A 111 -17.73 -18.46 9.80
CA MET A 111 -16.36 -18.94 10.02
C MET A 111 -15.37 -18.15 9.17
N TYR A 112 -15.67 -17.99 7.88
CA TYR A 112 -14.83 -17.23 6.95
C TYR A 112 -14.70 -15.75 7.34
N GLU A 113 -15.79 -15.13 7.78
CA GLU A 113 -15.78 -13.76 8.32
C GLU A 113 -14.94 -13.63 9.59
N LEU A 114 -15.03 -14.60 10.50
CA LEU A 114 -14.22 -14.63 11.71
C LEU A 114 -12.73 -14.77 11.40
N VAL A 115 -12.34 -15.66 10.47
CA VAL A 115 -10.95 -15.78 10.01
C VAL A 115 -10.48 -14.47 9.39
N LYS A 116 -11.25 -13.88 8.48
CA LYS A 116 -10.86 -12.60 7.85
C LYS A 116 -10.65 -11.47 8.87
N ALA A 117 -11.39 -11.49 9.97
CA ALA A 117 -11.24 -10.52 11.04
C ALA A 117 -9.99 -10.76 11.92
N THR A 118 -9.40 -11.96 11.90
CA THR A 118 -8.38 -12.39 12.89
C THR A 118 -7.06 -12.91 12.29
N ASP A 119 -7.03 -13.21 10.99
CA ASP A 119 -5.87 -13.71 10.23
C ASP A 119 -5.09 -14.88 10.91
N PRO A 120 -5.74 -16.01 11.26
CA PRO A 120 -5.07 -17.15 11.88
C PRO A 120 -4.23 -18.00 10.91
N GLY A 121 -4.23 -17.68 9.61
CA GLY A 121 -3.60 -18.46 8.54
C GLY A 121 -4.59 -18.77 7.40
N PRO A 122 -4.16 -19.56 6.40
CA PRO A 122 -4.98 -19.86 5.23
C PRO A 122 -6.32 -20.52 5.60
N PHE A 123 -7.42 -19.92 5.13
CA PHE A 123 -8.77 -20.44 5.30
C PHE A 123 -9.68 -19.90 4.18
N GLU A 124 -10.21 -20.83 3.40
CA GLU A 124 -11.11 -20.66 2.27
C GLU A 124 -12.52 -21.14 2.61
N MET A 125 -13.47 -20.88 1.71
CA MET A 125 -14.90 -21.14 1.94
C MET A 125 -15.24 -22.61 2.27
N GLN A 126 -14.44 -23.57 1.81
CA GLN A 126 -14.63 -25.00 2.07
C GLN A 126 -13.57 -25.59 3.02
N THR A 127 -12.74 -24.77 3.68
CA THR A 127 -11.71 -25.28 4.63
C THR A 127 -12.30 -26.04 5.80
N TRP A 128 -13.54 -25.74 6.20
CA TRP A 128 -14.25 -26.49 7.24
C TRP A 128 -14.38 -27.98 6.92
N ARG A 129 -14.23 -28.40 5.65
CA ARG A 129 -14.27 -29.82 5.24
C ARG A 129 -13.07 -30.64 5.70
N PHE A 130 -12.00 -30.01 6.20
CA PHE A 130 -10.83 -30.75 6.70
C PHE A 130 -11.14 -31.67 7.87
N GLY A 131 -12.14 -31.32 8.70
CA GLY A 131 -12.53 -32.10 9.87
C GLY A 131 -13.42 -31.31 10.81
N ASP A 132 -13.30 -31.61 12.10
CA ASP A 132 -14.17 -31.01 13.11
C ASP A 132 -13.81 -29.54 13.36
N TYR A 133 -14.84 -28.70 13.48
CA TYR A 133 -14.70 -27.30 13.90
C TYR A 133 -15.64 -27.01 15.05
N ILE A 134 -15.12 -26.34 16.07
CA ILE A 134 -15.89 -25.92 17.24
C ILE A 134 -15.71 -24.43 17.50
N GLY A 135 -16.75 -23.81 18.02
CA GLY A 135 -16.79 -22.38 18.28
C GLY A 135 -17.46 -22.00 19.59
N ILE A 136 -17.36 -20.71 19.90
CA ILE A 136 -18.08 -20.08 21.00
C ILE A 136 -18.97 -19.00 20.41
N ASP A 137 -20.26 -19.10 20.72
CA ASP A 137 -21.27 -18.13 20.34
C ASP A 137 -21.57 -17.20 21.53
N VAL A 138 -21.58 -15.89 21.29
CA VAL A 138 -22.00 -14.90 22.27
C VAL A 138 -23.09 -14.03 21.65
N ALA A 139 -24.31 -14.17 22.18
CA ALA A 139 -25.50 -13.43 21.76
C ALA A 139 -25.84 -13.60 20.25
N GLY A 140 -25.73 -14.83 19.73
CA GLY A 140 -26.05 -15.17 18.35
C GLY A 140 -24.95 -14.88 17.34
N LYS A 141 -23.72 -14.62 17.82
CA LYS A 141 -22.56 -14.31 16.98
C LYS A 141 -21.40 -15.25 17.32
N LEU A 142 -20.80 -15.86 16.29
CA LEU A 142 -19.56 -16.62 16.42
C LEU A 142 -18.39 -15.67 16.76
N VAL A 143 -17.80 -15.82 17.94
CA VAL A 143 -16.74 -14.91 18.43
C VAL A 143 -15.38 -15.56 18.57
N SER A 144 -15.32 -16.89 18.60
CA SER A 144 -14.07 -17.65 18.67
C SER A 144 -14.28 -19.03 18.05
N MET A 145 -13.26 -19.57 17.38
CA MET A 145 -13.29 -20.94 16.88
C MET A 145 -11.90 -21.57 16.82
N THR A 146 -11.90 -22.89 16.64
CA THR A 146 -10.75 -23.71 16.23
C THR A 146 -11.28 -24.86 15.40
N GLY A 147 -10.41 -25.50 14.62
CA GLY A 147 -10.77 -26.73 13.94
C GLY A 147 -9.57 -27.57 13.54
N GLU A 148 -9.84 -28.54 12.68
CA GLU A 148 -8.84 -29.43 12.12
C GLU A 148 -8.36 -28.96 10.74
N ARG A 149 -7.12 -29.30 10.39
CA ARG A 149 -6.58 -29.10 9.04
C ARG A 149 -5.91 -30.35 8.51
N LEU A 150 -4.58 -30.48 8.55
CA LEU A 150 -3.89 -31.65 8.00
C LEU A 150 -4.10 -32.88 8.89
N ALA A 151 -4.51 -34.00 8.29
CA ALA A 151 -4.69 -35.27 9.00
C ALA A 151 -4.12 -36.44 8.20
N PHE A 152 -3.34 -37.29 8.86
CA PHE A 152 -2.73 -38.49 8.29
C PHE A 152 -2.57 -39.55 9.39
N ALA A 153 -1.94 -40.68 9.09
CA ALA A 153 -1.91 -41.85 9.95
C ALA A 153 -1.51 -41.51 11.40
N GLY A 154 -2.48 -41.56 12.33
CA GLY A 154 -2.27 -41.29 13.74
C GLY A 154 -1.97 -39.82 14.10
N HIS A 155 -2.18 -38.85 13.20
CA HIS A 155 -1.88 -37.43 13.45
C HIS A 155 -3.00 -36.52 12.97
N ARG A 156 -3.31 -35.48 13.75
CA ARG A 156 -4.29 -34.45 13.38
C ARG A 156 -3.80 -33.06 13.76
N GLU A 157 -3.92 -32.12 12.82
CA GLU A 157 -3.50 -30.74 13.01
C GLU A 157 -4.61 -29.91 13.65
N VAL A 158 -4.28 -29.20 14.73
CA VAL A 158 -5.10 -28.11 15.26
C VAL A 158 -4.82 -26.83 14.46
N SER A 159 -5.86 -26.21 13.94
CA SER A 159 -5.79 -25.07 13.04
C SER A 159 -6.91 -24.06 13.30
N ALA A 160 -6.83 -22.91 12.63
CA ALA A 160 -7.84 -21.85 12.64
C ALA A 160 -8.21 -21.36 14.05
N VAL A 161 -7.23 -21.37 14.97
CA VAL A 161 -7.42 -20.86 16.34
C VAL A 161 -7.54 -19.35 16.28
N CYS A 162 -8.76 -18.84 16.43
CA CYS A 162 -8.99 -17.41 16.42
C CYS A 162 -10.09 -16.98 17.39
N THR A 163 -9.96 -15.74 17.87
CA THR A 163 -10.90 -15.07 18.77
C THR A 163 -11.00 -13.62 18.34
N LEU A 164 -12.23 -13.08 18.25
CA LEU A 164 -12.43 -11.65 17.98
C LEU A 164 -11.72 -10.81 19.06
N PRO A 165 -11.10 -9.67 18.70
CA PRO A 165 -10.35 -8.83 19.64
C PRO A 165 -11.16 -8.42 20.89
N ASP A 166 -12.43 -8.08 20.73
CA ASP A 166 -13.33 -7.69 21.85
C ASP A 166 -13.70 -8.85 22.80
N HIS A 167 -13.28 -10.07 22.44
CA HIS A 167 -13.47 -11.30 23.21
C HIS A 167 -12.14 -11.96 23.61
N ALA A 168 -11.01 -11.29 23.35
CA ALA A 168 -9.69 -11.75 23.80
C ALA A 168 -9.58 -11.72 25.34
N GLY A 169 -8.67 -12.51 25.89
CA GLY A 169 -8.40 -12.57 27.33
C GLY A 169 -9.44 -13.34 28.17
N LYS A 170 -10.51 -13.86 27.56
CA LYS A 170 -11.57 -14.63 28.23
C LYS A 170 -11.30 -16.14 28.31
N GLY A 171 -10.10 -16.59 27.94
CA GLY A 171 -9.74 -18.02 27.95
C GLY A 171 -10.32 -18.87 26.80
N TYR A 172 -11.09 -18.28 25.88
CA TYR A 172 -11.77 -18.98 24.80
C TYR A 172 -10.86 -19.85 23.92
N ALA A 173 -9.76 -19.30 23.42
CA ALA A 173 -8.80 -20.08 22.62
C ALA A 173 -8.25 -21.29 23.39
N ARG A 174 -7.96 -21.14 24.69
CA ARG A 174 -7.46 -22.24 25.52
C ARG A 174 -8.51 -23.34 25.70
N ALA A 175 -9.77 -22.96 25.97
CA ALA A 175 -10.87 -23.91 26.14
C ALA A 175 -11.16 -24.68 24.83
N LEU A 176 -11.22 -23.96 23.71
CA LEU A 176 -11.45 -24.55 22.38
C LEU A 176 -10.31 -25.51 21.98
N VAL A 177 -9.05 -25.08 22.12
CA VAL A 177 -7.90 -25.94 21.79
C VAL A 177 -7.84 -27.16 22.71
N ARG A 178 -8.15 -27.00 24.01
CA ARG A 178 -8.23 -28.15 24.94
C ARG A 178 -9.23 -29.19 24.45
N GLU A 179 -10.45 -28.76 24.09
CA GLU A 179 -11.50 -29.69 23.68
C GLU A 179 -11.15 -30.40 22.38
N ILE A 180 -10.65 -29.70 21.36
CA ILE A 180 -10.30 -30.35 20.09
C ILE A 180 -9.13 -31.32 20.24
N VAL A 181 -8.11 -30.98 21.03
CA VAL A 181 -6.98 -31.87 21.37
C VAL A 181 -7.48 -33.10 22.11
N ARG A 182 -8.43 -32.95 23.04
CA ARG A 182 -9.05 -34.07 23.74
C ARG A 182 -9.81 -35.00 22.79
N ARG A 183 -10.57 -34.44 21.82
CA ARG A 183 -11.25 -35.22 20.77
C ARG A 183 -10.25 -35.99 19.91
N GLN A 184 -9.16 -35.36 19.51
CA GLN A 184 -8.10 -35.97 18.70
C GLN A 184 -7.42 -37.13 19.44
N HIS A 185 -7.07 -36.96 20.71
CA HIS A 185 -6.56 -38.07 21.53
C HIS A 185 -7.56 -39.20 21.72
N ALA A 186 -8.85 -38.88 21.92
CA ALA A 186 -9.91 -39.89 22.03
C ALA A 186 -10.08 -40.68 20.72
N ALA A 187 -9.79 -40.06 19.57
CA ALA A 187 -9.75 -40.70 18.27
C ALA A 187 -8.42 -41.44 17.98
N GLY A 188 -7.51 -41.52 18.95
CA GLY A 188 -6.21 -42.18 18.79
C GLY A 188 -5.21 -41.42 17.93
N ALA A 189 -5.41 -40.11 17.71
CA ALA A 189 -4.50 -39.26 16.96
C ALA A 189 -3.60 -38.43 17.89
N LEU A 190 -2.36 -38.20 17.47
CA LEU A 190 -1.43 -37.26 18.06
C LEU A 190 -1.72 -35.84 17.54
N PRO A 191 -2.12 -34.91 18.41
CA PRO A 191 -2.34 -33.52 18.04
C PRO A 191 -1.04 -32.81 17.73
N PHE A 192 -1.01 -32.06 16.64
CA PHE A 192 0.08 -31.15 16.31
C PHE A 192 -0.43 -29.82 15.78
N LEU A 193 0.42 -28.80 15.73
CA LEU A 193 0.09 -27.50 15.17
C LEU A 193 1.33 -26.75 14.70
N HIS A 194 1.10 -25.67 13.95
CA HIS A 194 2.14 -24.73 13.52
C HIS A 194 1.84 -23.32 14.04
N VAL A 195 2.88 -22.63 14.52
CA VAL A 195 2.80 -21.22 14.91
C VAL A 195 3.72 -20.40 14.01
N ARG A 196 3.14 -19.40 13.34
CA ARG A 196 3.88 -18.46 12.48
C ARG A 196 4.83 -17.59 13.32
N ALA A 197 6.12 -17.74 13.08
CA ALA A 197 7.15 -16.93 13.71
C ALA A 197 7.03 -15.46 13.28
N GLY A 198 7.23 -14.53 14.21
CA GLY A 198 7.13 -13.09 13.96
C GLY A 198 5.70 -12.56 13.81
N SER A 199 4.67 -13.40 13.96
CA SER A 199 3.28 -12.95 13.95
C SER A 199 2.91 -12.17 15.23
N PRO A 200 1.99 -11.18 15.17
CA PRO A 200 1.59 -10.41 16.36
C PRO A 200 1.07 -11.27 17.52
N SER A 201 0.45 -12.42 17.21
CA SER A 201 -0.14 -13.36 18.16
C SER A 201 0.81 -14.46 18.64
N GLU A 202 2.03 -14.59 18.07
CA GLU A 202 2.98 -15.68 18.34
C GLU A 202 3.19 -15.92 19.83
N ARG A 203 3.58 -14.87 20.58
CA ARG A 203 3.86 -15.00 22.02
C ARG A 203 2.64 -15.41 22.85
N GLN A 204 1.44 -15.01 22.42
CA GLN A 204 0.21 -15.36 23.13
C GLN A 204 -0.21 -16.80 22.80
N ALA A 205 -0.08 -17.19 21.53
CA ALA A 205 -0.40 -18.54 21.06
C ALA A 205 0.51 -19.58 21.74
N ILE A 206 1.83 -19.34 21.75
CA ILE A 206 2.81 -20.21 22.42
C ILE A 206 2.44 -20.44 23.89
N ARG A 207 2.12 -19.38 24.64
CA ARG A 207 1.70 -19.52 26.05
C ARG A 207 0.45 -20.38 26.22
N VAL A 208 -0.52 -20.27 25.31
CA VAL A 208 -1.73 -21.11 25.35
C VAL A 208 -1.35 -22.56 25.09
N TYR A 209 -0.57 -22.84 24.06
CA TYR A 209 -0.20 -24.19 23.67
C TYR A 209 0.68 -24.88 24.73
N GLU A 210 1.70 -24.19 25.26
CA GLU A 210 2.52 -24.70 26.38
C GLU A 210 1.65 -25.06 27.60
N SER A 211 0.68 -24.20 27.94
CA SER A 211 -0.24 -24.46 29.07
C SER A 211 -1.17 -25.67 28.87
N LEU A 212 -1.28 -26.16 27.64
CA LEU A 212 -2.07 -27.33 27.25
C LEU A 212 -1.20 -28.58 27.03
N GLY A 213 0.12 -28.49 27.24
CA GLY A 213 1.03 -29.62 27.12
C GLY A 213 1.69 -29.78 25.74
N PHE A 214 1.57 -28.77 24.87
CA PHE A 214 2.32 -28.78 23.61
C PHE A 214 3.81 -28.56 23.87
N VAL A 215 4.63 -29.30 23.14
CA VAL A 215 6.09 -29.20 23.15
C VAL A 215 6.57 -28.91 21.73
N LYS A 216 7.48 -27.95 21.59
CA LYS A 216 8.08 -27.61 20.30
C LYS A 216 8.89 -28.79 19.77
N ARG A 217 8.64 -29.19 18.53
CA ARG A 217 9.32 -30.29 17.84
C ARG A 217 10.44 -29.77 16.94
N ALA A 218 10.12 -28.86 16.01
CA ALA A 218 11.01 -28.38 14.97
C ALA A 218 10.57 -27.00 14.45
N ASP A 219 11.44 -26.32 13.71
CA ASP A 219 11.07 -25.18 12.86
C ASP A 219 11.02 -25.65 11.40
N LEU A 220 9.96 -25.26 10.69
CA LEU A 220 9.72 -25.59 9.29
C LEU A 220 9.61 -24.30 8.49
N THR A 221 9.98 -24.38 7.22
CA THR A 221 9.86 -23.28 6.28
C THR A 221 8.66 -23.55 5.38
N MET A 222 7.71 -22.61 5.32
CA MET A 222 6.62 -22.68 4.35
C MET A 222 6.92 -21.71 3.23
N GLU A 223 7.05 -22.24 2.02
CA GLU A 223 7.29 -21.46 0.81
C GLU A 223 5.96 -21.21 0.10
N ASP A 224 5.82 -20.03 -0.47
CA ASP A 224 4.74 -19.69 -1.41
C ASP A 224 5.37 -19.64 -2.81
N PRO A 225 5.29 -20.72 -3.61
CA PRO A 225 5.76 -20.71 -4.99
C PRO A 225 4.80 -19.87 -5.82
N GLY A 226 5.30 -18.75 -6.34
CA GLY A 226 4.61 -17.98 -7.36
C GLY A 226 4.58 -18.71 -8.71
N ALA A 227 3.91 -18.10 -9.68
CA ALA A 227 3.61 -18.69 -10.99
C ALA A 227 4.78 -19.46 -11.65
N PRO A 228 4.48 -20.56 -12.37
CA PRO A 228 5.49 -21.36 -13.06
C PRO A 228 6.30 -20.53 -14.05
N VAL A 229 7.60 -20.83 -14.14
CA VAL A 229 8.51 -20.17 -15.08
C VAL A 229 8.15 -20.66 -16.48
N SER A 230 7.71 -19.74 -17.34
CA SER A 230 7.48 -20.07 -18.76
C SER A 230 8.83 -20.42 -19.40
N GLU A 231 8.95 -21.63 -19.95
CA GLU A 231 10.12 -22.07 -20.70
C GLU A 231 10.55 -21.00 -21.72
N GLN A 232 11.78 -20.51 -21.57
CA GLN A 232 12.44 -19.74 -22.59
C GLN A 232 12.67 -20.65 -23.80
N GLN A 233 12.13 -20.22 -24.94
CA GLN A 233 12.38 -20.79 -26.26
C GLN A 233 13.88 -21.03 -26.47
N SER A 234 14.25 -22.30 -26.61
CA SER A 234 15.55 -22.71 -27.13
C SER A 234 15.72 -22.13 -28.54
N GLU A 235 16.78 -21.36 -28.76
CA GLU A 235 17.21 -20.91 -30.08
C GLU A 235 17.54 -22.12 -30.99
N GLY A 236 16.94 -22.15 -32.18
CA GLY A 236 17.26 -23.08 -33.27
C GLY A 236 16.50 -22.70 -34.56
N PRO A 237 17.07 -22.90 -35.77
CA PRO A 237 17.05 -21.88 -36.82
C PRO A 237 15.93 -21.99 -37.87
N ILE A 238 15.57 -20.82 -38.37
CA ILE A 238 15.03 -20.41 -39.69
C ILE A 238 14.65 -21.56 -40.64
N GLU A 239 13.37 -21.65 -41.00
CA GLU A 239 12.97 -22.00 -42.37
C GLU A 239 11.62 -21.42 -42.80
N ASP A 240 11.60 -21.06 -44.09
CA ASP A 240 10.61 -20.35 -44.90
C ASP A 240 9.31 -21.15 -45.16
N LYS A 241 8.14 -20.48 -45.12
CA LYS A 241 7.14 -20.40 -46.23
C LYS A 241 5.71 -20.01 -45.81
N ALA A 242 5.26 -18.92 -46.43
CA ALA A 242 3.99 -18.75 -47.15
C ALA A 242 2.63 -19.12 -46.49
N THR A 243 1.84 -18.08 -46.18
CA THR A 243 0.36 -18.04 -46.35
C THR A 243 0.01 -18.01 -47.86
N PRO A 244 -1.23 -18.32 -48.33
CA PRO A 244 -2.52 -17.77 -47.89
C PRO A 244 -3.65 -18.84 -47.77
N GLY A 245 -4.71 -18.71 -46.97
CA GLY A 245 -5.73 -17.67 -46.98
C GLY A 245 -7.12 -18.34 -47.01
N VAL A 246 -8.16 -17.50 -46.99
CA VAL A 246 -9.59 -17.77 -47.25
C VAL A 246 -10.51 -17.90 -46.02
N GLN A 247 -11.38 -16.89 -45.96
CA GLN A 247 -12.59 -16.73 -45.15
C GLN A 247 -13.70 -17.68 -45.61
N THR A 248 -14.60 -18.09 -44.71
CA THR A 248 -16.05 -18.07 -45.04
C THR A 248 -16.90 -17.98 -43.76
N GLN A 249 -17.95 -17.15 -43.86
CA GLN A 249 -19.00 -16.88 -42.88
C GLN A 249 -20.18 -17.87 -43.01
N GLN A 250 -21.12 -17.75 -42.05
CA GLN A 250 -22.59 -18.00 -42.05
C GLN A 250 -23.04 -19.16 -41.15
N ALA A 251 -23.76 -18.85 -40.05
CA ALA A 251 -25.24 -18.71 -39.92
C ALA A 251 -25.86 -20.10 -39.62
N ASP A 252 -26.86 -20.35 -38.79
CA ASP A 252 -27.94 -19.60 -38.12
C ASP A 252 -28.45 -20.44 -36.91
N GLU A 253 -29.34 -19.84 -36.12
CA GLU A 253 -30.51 -20.44 -35.41
C GLU A 253 -30.65 -20.15 -33.90
N ALA A 254 -31.91 -19.94 -33.53
CA ALA A 254 -32.35 -19.05 -32.48
C ALA A 254 -33.20 -19.75 -31.39
N THR A 255 -33.03 -19.25 -30.15
CA THR A 255 -34.02 -19.08 -29.04
C THR A 255 -34.59 -20.31 -28.26
N PRO A 256 -35.18 -20.15 -27.03
CA PRO A 256 -35.09 -19.08 -25.99
C PRO A 256 -35.06 -19.58 -24.50
N ARG A 257 -34.95 -18.62 -23.54
CA ARG A 257 -35.22 -18.64 -22.07
C ARG A 257 -34.13 -19.33 -21.20
N THR A 258 -33.66 -18.80 -20.07
CA THR A 258 -34.33 -18.12 -18.94
C THR A 258 -33.30 -17.36 -18.09
N GLU A 259 -33.77 -16.42 -17.27
CA GLU A 259 -33.05 -15.53 -16.37
C GLU A 259 -31.99 -16.20 -15.48
N GLY A 260 -30.83 -15.56 -15.36
CA GLY A 260 -29.78 -15.89 -14.41
C GLY A 260 -28.95 -14.63 -14.12
N VAL A 261 -29.24 -14.00 -12.99
CA VAL A 261 -28.52 -12.86 -12.44
C VAL A 261 -27.02 -13.18 -12.34
N SER A 262 -26.21 -12.54 -13.18
CA SER A 262 -24.75 -12.58 -13.08
C SER A 262 -24.29 -11.75 -11.88
N PRO A 263 -23.56 -12.32 -10.90
CA PRO A 263 -22.86 -11.51 -9.93
C PRO A 263 -21.66 -10.84 -10.61
N SER A 264 -21.83 -9.54 -10.88
CA SER A 264 -20.83 -8.48 -10.74
C SER A 264 -19.36 -8.88 -10.92
N ASN A 265 -18.80 -8.50 -12.07
CA ASN A 265 -17.38 -8.43 -12.35
C ASN A 265 -16.62 -7.65 -11.25
N ALA A 266 -15.94 -8.37 -10.37
CA ALA A 266 -14.85 -7.80 -9.59
C ALA A 266 -13.62 -7.66 -10.54
N PRO A 267 -12.95 -6.49 -10.62
CA PRO A 267 -11.79 -6.35 -11.47
C PRO A 267 -10.60 -7.09 -10.85
N THR A 268 -10.30 -8.28 -11.37
CA THR A 268 -9.02 -8.98 -11.18
C THR A 268 -7.87 -8.10 -11.66
N GLY A 269 -6.91 -7.84 -10.79
CA GLY A 269 -5.76 -6.99 -11.03
C GLY A 269 -4.89 -7.50 -12.18
N ALA A 270 -5.08 -6.92 -13.37
CA ALA A 270 -4.14 -7.05 -14.46
C ALA A 270 -2.80 -6.40 -14.04
N GLN A 271 -1.77 -7.21 -13.77
CA GLN A 271 -0.40 -6.71 -13.76
C GLN A 271 -0.05 -6.27 -15.19
N ALA A 272 -0.06 -4.95 -15.38
CA ALA A 272 0.41 -4.32 -16.61
C ALA A 272 1.85 -4.74 -16.89
N LYS A 273 2.10 -5.33 -18.07
CA LYS A 273 3.45 -5.52 -18.61
C LYS A 273 4.21 -4.20 -18.46
N ARG A 274 5.34 -4.18 -17.73
CA ARG A 274 6.16 -2.97 -17.62
C ARG A 274 6.65 -2.60 -19.00
N SER A 275 6.10 -1.53 -19.55
CA SER A 275 6.42 -1.02 -20.87
C SER A 275 7.92 -0.66 -20.93
N PRO A 276 8.63 -0.95 -22.04
CA PRO A 276 9.99 -0.45 -22.28
C PRO A 276 10.07 1.09 -22.18
N TRP A 277 8.93 1.78 -22.36
CA TRP A 277 8.77 3.20 -22.11
C TRP A 277 9.11 3.64 -20.68
N SER A 278 8.93 2.75 -19.69
CA SER A 278 9.20 3.07 -18.28
C SER A 278 10.68 3.26 -17.97
N TRP A 279 11.57 2.56 -18.68
CA TRP A 279 13.02 2.72 -18.51
C TRP A 279 13.52 3.99 -19.22
N VAL A 280 13.01 4.25 -20.42
CA VAL A 280 13.30 5.50 -21.16
C VAL A 280 12.85 6.72 -20.36
N PHE A 281 11.65 6.70 -19.79
CA PHE A 281 11.15 7.78 -18.95
C PHE A 281 12.04 8.02 -17.72
N ARG A 282 12.49 6.95 -17.03
CA ARG A 282 13.42 7.07 -15.90
C ARG A 282 14.78 7.63 -16.33
N ALA A 283 15.33 7.16 -17.44
CA ALA A 283 16.59 7.68 -17.96
C ALA A 283 16.46 9.18 -18.28
N ALA A 284 15.37 9.57 -18.94
CA ALA A 284 15.08 10.97 -19.26
C ALA A 284 14.96 11.86 -18.00
N THR A 285 14.29 11.40 -16.94
CA THR A 285 14.19 12.19 -15.69
C THR A 285 15.53 12.33 -14.97
N TRP A 286 16.39 11.31 -15.01
CA TRP A 286 17.76 11.40 -14.48
C TRP A 286 18.64 12.35 -15.28
N VAL A 287 18.56 12.31 -16.62
CA VAL A 287 19.27 13.27 -17.49
C VAL A 287 18.79 14.70 -17.22
N ALA A 288 17.48 14.91 -17.11
CA ALA A 288 16.91 16.22 -16.79
C ALA A 288 17.36 16.72 -15.41
N ALA A 289 17.41 15.84 -14.40
CA ALA A 289 17.92 16.20 -13.08
C ALA A 289 19.41 16.57 -13.15
N ALA A 290 20.25 15.77 -13.83
CA ALA A 290 21.67 16.07 -14.01
C ALA A 290 21.87 17.43 -14.70
N ALA A 291 21.07 17.75 -15.72
CA ALA A 291 21.09 19.05 -16.37
C ALA A 291 20.72 20.19 -15.42
N CYS A 292 19.69 20.01 -14.58
CA CYS A 292 19.32 21.00 -13.56
C CYS A 292 20.46 21.24 -12.55
N PHE A 293 21.07 20.17 -12.02
CA PHE A 293 22.20 20.28 -11.10
C PHE A 293 23.41 20.95 -11.75
N TRP A 294 23.73 20.61 -13.00
CA TRP A 294 24.80 21.24 -13.75
C TRP A 294 24.56 22.74 -13.95
N LEU A 295 23.33 23.14 -14.32
CA LEU A 295 22.96 24.55 -14.44
C LEU A 295 23.06 25.31 -13.12
N VAL A 296 22.64 24.71 -12.00
CA VAL A 296 22.74 25.32 -10.68
C VAL A 296 24.20 25.45 -10.26
N TYR A 297 25.00 24.39 -10.45
CA TYR A 297 26.43 24.39 -10.14
C TYR A 297 27.19 25.46 -10.92
N THR A 298 27.00 25.55 -12.23
CA THR A 298 27.69 26.56 -13.07
C THR A 298 27.33 27.99 -12.67
N ARG A 299 26.11 28.24 -12.19
CA ARG A 299 25.69 29.55 -11.66
C ARG A 299 26.36 29.89 -10.34
N ILE A 300 26.47 28.92 -9.43
CA ILE A 300 27.17 29.07 -8.16
C ILE A 300 28.68 29.26 -8.41
N GLU A 301 29.28 28.47 -9.30
CA GLU A 301 30.68 28.59 -9.68
C GLU A 301 30.98 29.97 -10.27
N ALA A 302 30.12 30.48 -11.15
CA ALA A 302 30.27 31.82 -11.71
C ALA A 302 30.09 32.94 -10.66
N ALA A 303 29.36 32.70 -9.57
CA ALA A 303 29.24 33.64 -8.45
C ALA A 303 30.45 33.58 -7.53
N ALA A 304 30.92 32.38 -7.19
CA ALA A 304 32.12 32.15 -6.40
C ALA A 304 33.37 32.74 -7.06
N ALA A 305 33.48 32.61 -8.38
CA ALA A 305 34.58 33.18 -9.17
C ALA A 305 34.63 34.72 -9.10
N ARG A 306 33.51 35.42 -8.82
CA ARG A 306 33.51 36.88 -8.60
C ARG A 306 34.13 37.29 -7.27
N GLN A 307 34.32 36.33 -6.36
CA GLN A 307 34.88 36.51 -5.02
C GLN A 307 36.22 35.78 -4.86
N ASP A 308 36.84 35.37 -5.97
CA ASP A 308 38.09 34.57 -5.98
C ASP A 308 38.01 33.29 -5.12
N ALA A 309 36.81 32.71 -4.98
CA ALA A 309 36.54 31.52 -4.19
C ALA A 309 36.12 30.34 -5.08
N THR A 310 36.32 29.12 -4.59
CA THR A 310 35.72 27.94 -5.19
C THR A 310 34.22 27.87 -4.88
N ALA A 311 33.44 27.16 -5.70
CA ALA A 311 32.01 26.94 -5.44
C ALA A 311 31.74 26.30 -4.06
N PHE A 312 32.67 25.48 -3.57
CA PHE A 312 32.56 24.82 -2.28
C PHE A 312 32.78 25.79 -1.11
N GLU A 313 33.85 26.60 -1.16
CA GLU A 313 34.13 27.64 -0.16
C GLU A 313 32.99 28.67 -0.09
N TYR A 314 32.51 29.11 -1.25
CA TYR A 314 31.39 30.04 -1.35
C TYR A 314 30.11 29.52 -0.66
N LEU A 315 29.78 28.23 -0.86
CA LEU A 315 28.64 27.62 -0.18
C LEU A 315 28.87 27.43 1.32
N ILE A 316 30.08 27.07 1.75
CA ILE A 316 30.42 26.99 3.17
C ILE A 316 30.21 28.34 3.85
N ASP A 317 30.72 29.41 3.27
CA ASP A 317 30.62 30.75 3.83
C ASP A 317 29.15 31.21 3.91
N PHE A 318 28.36 30.93 2.88
CA PHE A 318 26.92 31.16 2.88
C PHE A 318 26.20 30.45 4.04
N PHE A 319 26.45 29.15 4.23
CA PHE A 319 25.82 28.38 5.30
C PHE A 319 26.38 28.69 6.70
N ALA A 320 27.64 29.12 6.79
CA ALA A 320 28.26 29.55 8.04
C ALA A 320 27.69 30.88 8.52
N GLY A 321 27.26 31.75 7.61
CA GLY A 321 26.60 33.02 7.91
C GLY A 321 25.13 32.91 8.35
N ALA A 322 24.54 31.72 8.28
CA ALA A 322 23.12 31.53 8.59
C ALA A 322 22.84 31.43 10.10
N ASP A 323 21.77 32.08 10.57
CA ASP A 323 21.28 31.91 11.95
C ASP A 323 20.44 30.63 12.06
N TRP A 324 21.14 29.51 12.28
CA TRP A 324 20.53 28.19 12.41
C TRP A 324 19.58 28.07 13.60
N VAL A 325 19.84 28.77 14.71
CA VAL A 325 19.02 28.67 15.92
C VAL A 325 17.66 29.32 15.67
N LEU A 326 17.66 30.53 15.15
CA LEU A 326 16.42 31.24 14.85
C LEU A 326 15.68 30.57 13.68
N TRP A 327 16.42 30.05 12.69
CA TRP A 327 15.82 29.32 11.58
C TRP A 327 15.10 28.04 12.05
N LEU A 328 15.72 27.26 12.93
CA LEU A 328 15.09 26.10 13.57
C LEU A 328 13.87 26.50 14.41
N ALA A 329 13.95 27.62 15.14
CA ALA A 329 12.85 28.15 15.94
C ALA A 329 11.65 28.60 15.09
N VAL A 330 11.84 28.94 13.81
CA VAL A 330 10.76 29.23 12.86
C VAL A 330 10.26 27.96 12.16
N MET A 331 11.17 27.09 11.73
CA MET A 331 10.84 25.91 10.92
C MET A 331 10.11 24.80 11.69
N MET A 332 10.48 24.53 12.95
CA MET A 332 9.81 23.47 13.72
C MET A 332 8.33 23.82 14.01
N PRO A 333 7.98 25.03 14.53
CA PRO A 333 6.58 25.41 14.71
C PRO A 333 5.81 25.45 13.40
N TYR A 334 6.44 25.91 12.31
CA TYR A 334 5.82 25.89 10.99
C TYR A 334 5.48 24.47 10.54
N SER A 335 6.34 23.49 10.79
CA SER A 335 6.07 22.09 10.41
C SER A 335 4.87 21.52 11.17
N VAL A 336 4.72 21.84 12.46
CA VAL A 336 3.54 21.47 13.25
C VAL A 336 2.28 22.17 12.72
N PHE A 337 2.36 23.46 12.44
CA PHE A 337 1.27 24.22 11.84
C PHE A 337 0.83 23.63 10.50
N PHE A 338 1.81 23.36 9.62
CA PHE A 338 1.59 22.76 8.31
C PHE A 338 0.87 21.41 8.43
N PHE A 339 1.36 20.54 9.32
CA PHE A 339 0.76 19.25 9.60
C PHE A 339 -0.71 19.37 10.03
N LEU A 340 -1.04 20.29 10.94
CA LEU A 340 -2.41 20.45 11.45
C LEU A 340 -3.38 20.91 10.36
N VAL A 341 -3.00 21.92 9.59
CA VAL A 341 -3.82 22.47 8.49
C VAL A 341 -3.95 21.44 7.37
N ASP A 342 -2.87 20.76 6.99
CA ASP A 342 -2.90 19.74 5.95
C ASP A 342 -3.75 18.53 6.36
N SER A 343 -3.62 18.09 7.61
CA SER A 343 -4.48 17.07 8.20
C SER A 343 -5.95 17.50 8.23
N HIS A 344 -6.23 18.77 8.52
CA HIS A 344 -7.59 19.29 8.54
C HIS A 344 -8.21 19.29 7.14
N ALA A 345 -7.50 19.78 6.13
CA ALA A 345 -7.98 19.77 4.75
C ALA A 345 -8.23 18.33 4.26
N THR A 346 -7.29 17.42 4.55
CA THR A 346 -7.42 16.01 4.18
C THR A 346 -8.60 15.34 4.90
N TRP A 347 -8.75 15.58 6.20
CA TRP A 347 -9.91 15.12 6.99
C TRP A 347 -11.24 15.60 6.41
N ARG A 348 -11.33 16.88 6.02
CA ARG A 348 -12.55 17.44 5.41
C ARG A 348 -12.95 16.69 4.13
N VAL A 349 -11.99 16.47 3.23
CA VAL A 349 -12.25 15.77 1.96
C VAL A 349 -12.66 14.32 2.20
N ILE A 350 -11.94 13.59 3.06
CA ILE A 350 -12.29 12.21 3.41
C ILE A 350 -13.69 12.16 4.01
N ARG A 351 -14.04 13.12 4.87
CA ARG A 351 -15.36 13.19 5.49
C ARG A 351 -16.47 13.46 4.48
N TRP A 352 -16.22 14.25 3.44
CA TRP A 352 -17.21 14.52 2.39
C TRP A 352 -17.46 13.34 1.46
N PHE A 353 -16.42 12.58 1.10
CA PHE A 353 -16.51 11.62 0.01
C PHE A 353 -16.39 10.15 0.42
N ASN A 354 -15.83 9.85 1.59
CA ASN A 354 -15.51 8.48 2.01
C ASN A 354 -16.12 8.12 3.38
N ALA A 355 -15.80 8.88 4.44
CA ALA A 355 -16.11 8.51 5.82
C ALA A 355 -16.68 9.70 6.62
N SER A 356 -17.99 9.93 6.51
CA SER A 356 -18.69 11.08 7.13
C SER A 356 -18.61 11.13 8.66
N GLY A 357 -18.44 9.98 9.31
CA GLY A 357 -18.30 9.83 10.76
C GLY A 357 -16.86 10.00 11.29
N LEU A 358 -15.85 10.18 10.42
CA LEU A 358 -14.46 10.31 10.86
C LEU A 358 -14.26 11.59 11.66
N ARG A 359 -13.68 11.47 12.87
CA ARG A 359 -13.31 12.60 13.72
C ARG A 359 -11.90 13.08 13.40
N PHE A 360 -11.65 14.39 13.50
CA PHE A 360 -10.35 14.99 13.20
C PHE A 360 -9.21 14.39 14.03
N GLY A 361 -9.42 14.12 15.32
CA GLY A 361 -8.39 13.54 16.19
C GLY A 361 -7.95 12.12 15.80
N HIS A 362 -8.78 11.37 15.06
CA HIS A 362 -8.40 10.07 14.48
C HIS A 362 -7.69 10.23 13.13
N MET A 363 -7.75 11.41 12.50
CA MET A 363 -7.02 11.68 11.27
C MET A 363 -5.52 11.91 11.53
N LEU A 364 -5.20 12.59 12.65
CA LEU A 364 -3.84 13.03 12.97
C LEU A 364 -2.80 11.89 12.94
N PRO A 365 -3.02 10.72 13.59
CA PRO A 365 -2.00 9.67 13.61
C PRO A 365 -1.76 9.08 12.21
N ILE A 366 -2.81 8.98 11.41
CA ILE A 366 -2.73 8.44 10.05
C ILE A 366 -1.94 9.40 9.16
N ARG A 367 -2.24 10.71 9.24
CA ARG A 367 -1.56 11.69 8.40
C ARG A 367 -0.11 11.87 8.82
N ALA A 368 0.16 11.86 10.12
CA ALA A 368 1.51 11.91 10.65
C ALA A 368 2.33 10.70 10.18
N SER A 369 1.77 9.49 10.25
CA SER A 369 2.46 8.27 9.80
C SER A 369 2.73 8.28 8.29
N ALA A 370 1.82 8.83 7.48
CA ALA A 370 2.04 9.00 6.05
C ALA A 370 3.26 9.88 5.73
N TYR A 371 3.65 10.81 6.62
CA TYR A 371 4.88 11.60 6.45
C TYR A 371 6.16 10.79 6.63
N ILE A 372 6.14 9.73 7.45
CA ILE A 372 7.29 8.81 7.53
C ILE A 372 7.52 8.16 6.16
N LEU A 373 6.45 7.69 5.51
CA LEU A 373 6.56 7.06 4.19
C LEU A 373 6.93 8.08 3.10
N SER A 374 6.62 9.36 3.29
CA SER A 374 7.03 10.41 2.35
C SER A 374 8.55 10.64 2.28
N LEU A 375 9.32 10.18 3.28
CA LEU A 375 10.80 10.17 3.20
C LEU A 375 11.31 9.34 2.02
N VAL A 376 10.60 8.26 1.68
CA VAL A 376 10.94 7.40 0.54
C VAL A 376 10.23 7.91 -0.72
N ASN A 377 8.93 8.20 -0.61
CA ASN A 377 8.14 8.70 -1.72
C ASN A 377 6.81 9.31 -1.23
N GLU A 378 6.55 10.58 -1.58
CA GLU A 378 5.32 11.28 -1.17
C GLU A 378 4.03 10.57 -1.61
N GLN A 379 4.02 9.96 -2.81
CA GLN A 379 2.88 9.24 -3.36
C GLN A 379 2.59 7.95 -2.57
N VAL A 380 3.63 7.31 -2.02
CA VAL A 380 3.47 6.14 -1.14
C VAL A 380 2.75 6.54 0.15
N GLY A 381 3.04 7.73 0.71
CA GLY A 381 2.30 8.27 1.86
C GLY A 381 0.80 8.46 1.58
N LYS A 382 0.44 8.97 0.38
CA LYS A 382 -0.97 9.08 -0.05
C LYS A 382 -1.62 7.69 -0.23
N GLY A 383 -0.88 6.70 -0.73
CA GLY A 383 -1.32 5.31 -0.84
C GLY A 383 -1.57 4.62 0.52
N ALA A 384 -0.73 4.88 1.52
CA ALA A 384 -0.91 4.33 2.87
C ALA A 384 -2.21 4.84 3.54
N MET A 385 -2.57 6.10 3.30
CA MET A 385 -3.86 6.64 3.73
C MET A 385 -5.04 5.90 3.09
N THR A 386 -4.93 5.55 1.80
CA THR A 386 -5.93 4.75 1.10
C THR A 386 -6.08 3.36 1.70
N LEU A 387 -4.97 2.68 1.98
CA LEU A 387 -4.98 1.36 2.63
C LEU A 387 -5.58 1.40 4.04
N TYR A 388 -5.24 2.43 4.83
CA TYR A 388 -5.82 2.63 6.14
C TYR A 388 -7.35 2.75 6.08
N LEU A 389 -7.87 3.60 5.19
CA LEU A 389 -9.31 3.84 5.08
C LEU A 389 -10.04 2.59 4.57
N LEU A 390 -9.42 1.83 3.65
CA LEU A 390 -9.92 0.53 3.22
C LEU A 390 -10.04 -0.44 4.40
N LYS A 391 -8.98 -0.57 5.21
CA LYS A 391 -8.94 -1.51 6.34
C LYS A 391 -9.93 -1.14 7.45
N ARG A 392 -10.07 0.14 7.79
CA ARG A 392 -10.83 0.58 8.98
C ARG A 392 -12.26 1.02 8.70
N HIS A 393 -12.52 1.59 7.53
CA HIS A 393 -13.84 2.12 7.17
C HIS A 393 -14.52 1.31 6.06
N ASN A 394 -13.93 0.20 5.62
CA ASN A 394 -14.41 -0.68 4.56
C ASN A 394 -14.77 0.07 3.26
N THR A 395 -14.10 1.22 3.02
CA THR A 395 -14.32 2.03 1.81
C THR A 395 -13.47 1.45 0.69
N PRO A 396 -14.02 1.14 -0.50
CA PRO A 396 -13.24 0.57 -1.60
C PRO A 396 -12.02 1.45 -1.92
N GLY A 397 -10.84 0.84 -2.05
CA GLY A 397 -9.56 1.57 -2.15
C GLY A 397 -9.53 2.58 -3.30
N TRP A 398 -10.19 2.28 -4.42
CA TRP A 398 -10.33 3.18 -5.56
C TRP A 398 -11.08 4.48 -5.23
N GLU A 399 -12.08 4.44 -4.36
CA GLU A 399 -12.84 5.62 -3.94
C GLU A 399 -12.00 6.54 -3.06
N THR A 400 -11.20 5.96 -2.18
CA THR A 400 -10.30 6.75 -1.33
C THR A 400 -9.15 7.33 -2.13
N LEU A 401 -8.61 6.55 -3.09
CA LEU A 401 -7.62 7.05 -4.03
C LEU A 401 -8.18 8.22 -4.86
N SER A 402 -9.46 8.16 -5.26
CA SER A 402 -10.14 9.28 -5.93
C SER A 402 -10.07 10.58 -5.12
N SER A 403 -10.31 10.50 -3.80
CA SER A 403 -10.22 11.65 -2.89
C SER A 403 -8.79 12.19 -2.73
N MET A 404 -7.78 11.31 -2.75
CA MET A 404 -6.37 11.72 -2.72
C MET A 404 -5.96 12.44 -4.01
N ILE A 405 -6.42 11.95 -5.17
CA ILE A 405 -6.18 12.60 -6.47
C ILE A 405 -6.92 13.94 -6.53
N PHE A 406 -8.14 14.01 -6.00
CA PHE A 406 -8.89 15.26 -5.87
C PHE A 406 -8.11 16.30 -5.05
N LEU A 407 -7.58 15.92 -3.89
CA LEU A 407 -6.70 16.78 -3.09
C LEU A 407 -5.47 17.24 -3.88
N GLY A 408 -4.78 16.32 -4.56
CA GLY A 408 -3.60 16.65 -5.37
C GLY A 408 -3.90 17.64 -6.50
N LEU A 409 -5.05 17.48 -7.20
CA LEU A 409 -5.47 18.47 -8.19
C LEU A 409 -5.72 19.83 -7.54
N MET A 410 -6.39 19.86 -6.39
CA MET A 410 -6.68 21.11 -5.67
C MET A 410 -5.42 21.79 -5.14
N GLU A 411 -4.38 21.03 -4.76
CA GLU A 411 -3.07 21.57 -4.42
C GLU A 411 -2.45 22.33 -5.61
N VAL A 412 -2.47 21.73 -6.81
CA VAL A 412 -1.99 22.41 -8.02
C VAL A 412 -2.75 23.70 -8.29
N TYR A 413 -4.08 23.68 -8.20
CA TYR A 413 -4.89 24.88 -8.39
C TYR A 413 -4.64 25.95 -7.34
N GLN A 414 -4.46 25.56 -6.08
CA GLN A 414 -4.12 26.49 -5.03
C GLN A 414 -2.79 27.19 -5.34
N LEU A 415 -1.76 26.44 -5.73
CA LEU A 415 -0.45 27.01 -6.08
C LEU A 415 -0.56 28.00 -7.26
N LEU A 416 -1.26 27.60 -8.33
CA LEU A 416 -1.47 28.46 -9.50
C LEU A 416 -2.27 29.72 -9.14
N MET A 417 -3.33 29.59 -8.33
CA MET A 417 -4.16 30.73 -7.93
C MET A 417 -3.39 31.73 -7.08
N PHE A 418 -2.61 31.28 -6.10
CA PHE A 418 -1.82 32.18 -5.26
C PHE A 418 -0.63 32.78 -6.03
N SER A 419 -0.02 32.04 -6.95
CA SER A 419 0.96 32.63 -7.87
C SER A 419 0.33 33.72 -8.75
N ALA A 420 -0.87 33.49 -9.28
CA ALA A 420 -1.59 34.50 -10.04
C ALA A 420 -1.85 35.77 -9.25
N ILE A 421 -2.27 35.63 -7.98
CA ILE A 421 -2.45 36.76 -7.07
C ILE A 421 -1.11 37.47 -6.83
N GLY A 422 -0.04 36.73 -6.53
CA GLY A 422 1.29 37.30 -6.30
C GLY A 422 1.84 38.06 -7.51
N VAL A 423 1.71 37.49 -8.70
CA VAL A 423 2.11 38.12 -9.97
C VAL A 423 1.23 39.32 -10.30
N ALA A 424 -0.08 39.26 -10.10
CA ALA A 424 -0.98 40.38 -10.35
C ALA A 424 -0.66 41.58 -9.43
N LEU A 425 -0.26 41.32 -8.19
CA LEU A 425 0.15 42.36 -7.23
C LEU A 425 1.58 42.88 -7.49
N ASN A 426 2.46 42.06 -8.08
CA ASN A 426 3.88 42.36 -8.22
C ASN A 426 4.41 42.11 -9.65
N PHE A 427 3.66 42.55 -10.67
CA PHE A 427 3.98 42.25 -12.06
C PHE A 427 5.38 42.72 -12.50
N HIS A 428 5.89 43.81 -11.92
CA HIS A 428 7.24 44.32 -12.16
C HIS A 428 8.33 43.29 -11.78
N LEU A 429 8.15 42.55 -10.68
CA LEU A 429 9.11 41.51 -10.25
C LEU A 429 9.20 40.37 -11.28
N LEU A 430 8.08 40.04 -11.92
CA LEU A 430 8.07 39.04 -13.00
C LEU A 430 8.87 39.54 -14.22
N GLN A 431 8.73 40.82 -14.58
CA GLN A 431 9.48 41.43 -15.69
C GLN A 431 10.98 41.44 -15.42
N GLU A 432 11.40 41.71 -14.18
CA GLU A 432 12.81 41.68 -13.77
C GLU A 432 13.39 40.26 -13.84
N ALA A 433 12.62 39.25 -13.41
CA ALA A 433 13.01 37.85 -13.53
C ALA A 433 13.00 37.33 -14.99
N SER A 434 12.21 37.96 -15.88
CA SER A 434 12.07 37.59 -17.30
C SER A 434 13.29 37.87 -18.18
N LYS A 435 14.38 38.44 -17.62
CA LYS A 435 15.62 38.73 -18.37
C LYS A 435 16.32 37.48 -18.92
N LEU A 436 16.05 36.30 -18.35
CA LEU A 436 16.70 35.04 -18.72
C LEU A 436 15.77 34.05 -19.44
N LEU A 437 14.46 34.13 -19.19
CA LEU A 437 13.42 33.29 -19.80
C LEU A 437 12.17 34.15 -20.02
N PRO A 438 11.35 33.91 -21.05
CA PRO A 438 10.15 34.70 -21.35
C PRO A 438 8.99 34.38 -20.37
N LEU A 439 9.22 34.59 -19.08
CA LEU A 439 8.26 34.32 -18.00
C LEU A 439 7.03 35.23 -18.08
N ASP A 440 7.22 36.45 -18.56
CA ASP A 440 6.20 37.46 -18.86
C ASP A 440 5.13 36.96 -19.83
N TRP A 441 5.47 36.04 -20.74
CA TRP A 441 4.50 35.38 -21.62
C TRP A 441 4.05 34.02 -21.09
N ILE A 442 4.97 33.22 -20.56
CA ILE A 442 4.69 31.85 -20.12
C ILE A 442 3.72 31.83 -18.93
N PHE A 443 3.96 32.65 -17.91
CA PHE A 443 3.16 32.64 -16.68
C PHE A 443 1.69 33.00 -16.95
N PRO A 444 1.37 34.13 -17.62
CA PRO A 444 -0.03 34.46 -17.91
C PRO A 444 -0.75 33.37 -18.70
N ILE A 445 -0.09 32.74 -19.68
CA ILE A 445 -0.69 31.65 -20.46
C ILE A 445 -1.07 30.48 -19.55
N ILE A 446 -0.15 30.02 -18.70
CA ILE A 446 -0.41 28.91 -17.76
C ILE A 446 -1.59 29.25 -16.84
N LEU A 447 -1.60 30.47 -16.29
CA LEU A 447 -2.65 30.92 -15.39
C LEU A 447 -4.01 31.04 -16.09
N THR A 448 -4.05 31.57 -17.31
CA THR A 448 -5.28 31.65 -18.12
C THR A 448 -5.81 30.27 -18.49
N VAL A 449 -4.94 29.35 -18.92
CA VAL A 449 -5.33 27.97 -19.23
C VAL A 449 -5.92 27.29 -17.99
N ALA A 450 -5.29 27.44 -16.83
CA ALA A 450 -5.80 26.89 -15.58
C ALA A 450 -7.15 27.52 -15.18
N ALA A 451 -7.29 28.84 -15.30
CA ALA A 451 -8.52 29.56 -14.99
C ALA A 451 -9.70 29.15 -15.89
N ILE A 452 -9.44 28.81 -17.17
CA ILE A 452 -10.44 28.30 -18.11
C ILE A 452 -10.75 26.82 -17.85
N TYR A 453 -9.73 26.01 -17.54
CA TYR A 453 -9.88 24.57 -17.35
C TYR A 453 -10.76 24.24 -16.13
N LEU A 454 -10.65 24.97 -15.01
CA LEU A 454 -11.40 24.64 -13.78
C LEU A 454 -12.93 24.71 -13.94
N PRO A 455 -13.53 25.81 -14.47
CA PRO A 455 -14.97 25.85 -14.75
C PRO A 455 -15.42 24.73 -15.70
N ILE A 456 -14.65 24.46 -16.76
CA ILE A 456 -14.96 23.39 -17.72
C ILE A 456 -14.92 22.02 -17.05
N HIS A 457 -13.89 21.76 -16.24
CA HIS A 457 -13.74 20.53 -15.46
C HIS A 457 -14.95 20.32 -14.54
N ILE A 458 -15.32 21.35 -13.77
CA ILE A 458 -16.47 21.29 -12.86
C ILE A 458 -17.78 21.07 -13.65
N ALA A 459 -17.98 21.79 -14.75
CA ALA A 459 -19.17 21.64 -15.59
C ALA A 459 -19.26 20.23 -16.19
N TRP A 460 -18.14 19.66 -16.64
CA TRP A 460 -18.07 18.31 -17.22
C TRP A 460 -18.50 17.22 -16.23
N PHE A 461 -18.04 17.30 -14.99
CA PHE A 461 -18.45 16.36 -13.93
C PHE A 461 -19.90 16.57 -13.46
N ARG A 462 -20.37 17.82 -13.44
CA ARG A 462 -21.76 18.14 -13.06
C ARG A 462 -22.79 17.77 -14.12
N ALA A 463 -22.46 17.88 -15.40
CA ALA A 463 -23.37 17.55 -16.50
C ALA A 463 -23.81 16.07 -16.50
N GLY A 464 -23.00 15.18 -15.90
CA GLY A 464 -23.32 13.75 -15.75
C GLY A 464 -23.96 13.37 -14.40
N ALA A 465 -24.15 14.30 -13.46
CA ALA A 465 -24.63 13.99 -12.11
C ALA A 465 -26.14 13.65 -12.04
N ASN A 466 -26.88 13.83 -13.13
CA ASN A 466 -28.31 13.56 -13.24
C ASN A 466 -28.64 12.30 -14.08
N GLY A 467 -27.65 11.52 -14.52
CA GLY A 467 -27.82 10.32 -15.35
C GLY A 467 -27.22 9.07 -14.71
N ASP A 468 -27.67 7.90 -15.20
CA ASP A 468 -27.42 6.55 -14.67
C ASP A 468 -25.99 6.33 -14.13
N GLU A 469 -25.87 6.01 -12.84
CA GLU A 469 -24.58 5.93 -12.13
C GLU A 469 -23.67 4.80 -12.67
N ASP A 470 -24.26 3.84 -13.40
CA ASP A 470 -23.65 2.58 -13.85
C ASP A 470 -23.37 2.52 -15.37
N GLY A 471 -23.54 3.62 -16.11
CA GLY A 471 -23.23 3.66 -17.55
C GLY A 471 -21.71 3.52 -17.86
N PRO A 472 -21.31 2.97 -19.02
CA PRO A 472 -19.91 2.67 -19.39
C PRO A 472 -19.02 3.89 -19.69
N GLY A 473 -19.37 5.09 -19.23
CA GLY A 473 -18.65 6.33 -19.51
C GLY A 473 -17.36 6.51 -18.71
N LEU A 474 -16.36 7.18 -19.29
CA LEU A 474 -15.09 7.54 -18.61
C LEU A 474 -15.31 8.23 -17.25
N ARG A 475 -16.38 9.03 -17.13
CA ARG A 475 -16.82 9.76 -15.92
C ARG A 475 -17.23 8.86 -14.76
N ASN A 476 -17.71 7.65 -15.04
CA ASN A 476 -18.30 6.74 -14.05
C ASN A 476 -17.25 5.80 -13.42
N LYS A 477 -15.98 5.92 -13.82
CA LYS A 477 -14.90 5.14 -13.22
C LYS A 477 -14.78 5.46 -11.72
N PRO A 478 -14.58 4.45 -10.84
CA PRO A 478 -14.44 4.64 -9.39
C PRO A 478 -13.37 5.67 -9.00
N LEU A 479 -12.28 5.76 -9.79
CA LEU A 479 -11.19 6.70 -9.58
C LEU A 479 -11.61 8.18 -9.72
N LEU A 480 -12.74 8.47 -10.37
CA LEU A 480 -13.27 9.81 -10.57
C LEU A 480 -14.47 10.14 -9.67
N ARG A 481 -14.82 9.25 -8.74
CA ARG A 481 -15.99 9.39 -7.86
C ARG A 481 -16.00 10.67 -7.04
N ALA A 482 -14.85 11.07 -6.46
CA ALA A 482 -14.75 12.30 -5.66
C ALA A 482 -15.08 13.54 -6.50
N PHE A 483 -14.57 13.61 -7.73
CA PHE A 483 -14.83 14.71 -8.67
C PHE A 483 -16.30 14.80 -9.06
N ARG A 484 -16.96 13.65 -9.31
CA ARG A 484 -18.39 13.58 -9.63
C ARG A 484 -19.27 14.03 -8.47
N ARG A 485 -18.92 13.65 -7.23
CA ARG A 485 -19.65 14.06 -6.02
C ARG A 485 -19.33 15.48 -5.57
N ALA A 486 -18.21 16.05 -6.02
CA ALA A 486 -17.78 17.38 -5.61
C ALA A 486 -18.67 18.48 -6.22
N ARG A 487 -19.38 19.21 -5.37
CA ARG A 487 -20.01 20.50 -5.71
C ARG A 487 -18.95 21.59 -5.83
N PRO A 488 -19.20 22.69 -6.57
CA PRO A 488 -18.24 23.79 -6.73
C PRO A 488 -17.73 24.36 -5.40
N ILE A 489 -18.60 24.38 -4.38
CA ILE A 489 -18.22 24.82 -3.03
C ILE A 489 -17.11 23.95 -2.42
N HIS A 490 -17.04 22.65 -2.72
CA HIS A 490 -15.97 21.79 -2.19
C HIS A 490 -14.61 22.17 -2.78
N TYR A 491 -14.54 22.50 -4.08
CA TYR A 491 -13.31 22.98 -4.71
C TYR A 491 -12.79 24.24 -4.01
N LEU A 492 -13.68 25.23 -3.83
CA LEU A 492 -13.35 26.48 -3.13
C LEU A 492 -12.92 26.22 -1.67
N LEU A 493 -13.67 25.38 -0.94
CA LEU A 493 -13.37 25.09 0.46
C LEU A 493 -12.02 24.38 0.64
N VAL A 494 -11.63 23.45 -0.25
CA VAL A 494 -10.29 22.83 -0.16
C VAL A 494 -9.20 23.88 -0.33
N VAL A 495 -9.32 24.74 -1.35
CA VAL A 495 -8.35 25.82 -1.58
C VAL A 495 -8.27 26.75 -0.36
N LEU A 496 -9.40 27.13 0.21
CA LEU A 496 -9.45 27.98 1.41
C LEU A 496 -8.89 27.29 2.66
N PHE A 497 -9.16 25.99 2.86
CA PHE A 497 -8.64 25.26 4.01
C PHE A 497 -7.13 25.03 3.93
N LYS A 498 -6.56 24.93 2.72
CA LYS A 498 -5.11 24.80 2.54
C LYS A 498 -4.39 26.15 2.41
N ALA A 499 -5.10 27.24 2.13
CA ALA A 499 -4.53 28.59 2.01
C ALA A 499 -3.59 28.98 3.16
N PRO A 500 -3.91 28.69 4.45
CA PRO A 500 -3.02 29.02 5.56
C PRO A 500 -1.63 28.37 5.44
N ASN A 501 -1.51 27.18 4.87
CA ASN A 501 -0.21 26.52 4.70
C ASN A 501 0.70 27.24 3.72
N LEU A 502 0.13 27.68 2.59
CA LEU A 502 0.89 28.40 1.58
C LEU A 502 1.25 29.81 2.06
N LEU A 503 0.32 30.51 2.71
CA LEU A 503 0.61 31.82 3.29
C LEU A 503 1.64 31.73 4.42
N GLY A 504 1.55 30.70 5.27
CA GLY A 504 2.58 30.39 6.25
C GLY A 504 3.93 30.10 5.61
N ALA A 505 3.94 29.34 4.49
CA ALA A 505 5.16 29.10 3.72
C ALA A 505 5.76 30.40 3.19
N VAL A 506 4.96 31.30 2.62
CA VAL A 506 5.42 32.60 2.12
C VAL A 506 6.12 33.38 3.22
N VAL A 507 5.53 33.47 4.41
CA VAL A 507 6.15 34.16 5.55
C VAL A 507 7.42 33.46 6.00
N VAL A 508 7.36 32.15 6.24
CA VAL A 508 8.47 31.36 6.78
C VAL A 508 9.66 31.34 5.82
N TYR A 509 9.43 31.17 4.53
CA TYR A 509 10.52 31.21 3.55
C TYR A 509 11.09 32.62 3.37
N THR A 510 10.27 33.68 3.50
CA THR A 510 10.79 35.06 3.49
C THR A 510 11.75 35.28 4.66
N VAL A 511 11.33 34.91 5.87
CA VAL A 511 12.17 35.02 7.08
C VAL A 511 13.39 34.10 6.95
N ALA A 512 13.22 32.87 6.48
CA ALA A 512 14.33 31.93 6.34
C ALA A 512 15.39 32.44 5.34
N LEU A 513 15.00 33.04 4.22
CA LEU A 513 15.97 33.66 3.31
C LEU A 513 16.75 34.78 4.00
N GLU A 514 16.08 35.64 4.76
CA GLU A 514 16.72 36.73 5.50
C GLU A 514 17.73 36.19 6.53
N LEU A 515 17.40 35.11 7.24
CA LEU A 515 18.32 34.44 8.17
C LEU A 515 19.54 33.82 7.49
N PHE A 516 19.46 33.58 6.18
CA PHE A 516 20.56 33.13 5.32
C PHE A 516 21.18 34.30 4.54
N GLN A 517 20.95 35.55 4.97
CA GLN A 517 21.49 36.77 4.35
C GLN A 517 20.97 37.05 2.93
N VAL A 518 19.84 36.45 2.54
CA VAL A 518 19.20 36.68 1.24
C VAL A 518 17.99 37.59 1.41
N GLN A 519 18.00 38.73 0.75
CA GLN A 519 16.90 39.69 0.82
C GLN A 519 15.81 39.31 -0.19
N ALA A 520 14.67 38.85 0.33
CA ALA A 520 13.47 38.59 -0.47
C ALA A 520 12.27 39.31 0.17
N SER A 521 11.40 39.89 -0.66
CA SER A 521 10.18 40.51 -0.16
C SER A 521 9.03 39.49 -0.06
N LEU A 522 8.07 39.75 0.83
CA LEU A 522 6.83 38.94 0.90
C LEU A 522 6.08 38.88 -0.44
N GLY A 523 6.08 39.97 -1.21
CA GLY A 523 5.45 40.04 -2.53
C GLY A 523 6.14 39.12 -3.55
N GLN A 524 7.47 39.11 -3.56
CA GLN A 524 8.28 38.22 -4.38
C GLN A 524 8.01 36.76 -4.03
N MET A 525 7.99 36.45 -2.73
CA MET A 525 7.73 35.11 -2.23
C MET A 525 6.31 34.63 -2.55
N LEU A 526 5.31 35.51 -2.48
CA LEU A 526 3.94 35.18 -2.87
C LEU A 526 3.82 34.86 -4.37
N ALA A 527 4.60 35.54 -5.23
CA ALA A 527 4.58 35.32 -6.68
C ALA A 527 5.31 34.02 -7.07
N PHE A 528 6.48 33.78 -6.50
CA PHE A 528 7.44 32.76 -6.97
C PHE A 528 7.34 31.43 -6.21
N LEU A 529 7.15 31.47 -4.88
CA LEU A 529 7.13 30.26 -4.06
C LEU A 529 6.08 29.23 -4.51
N PRO A 530 4.84 29.62 -4.89
CA PRO A 530 3.87 28.62 -5.33
C PRO A 530 4.29 27.90 -6.62
N VAL A 531 5.00 28.57 -7.53
CA VAL A 531 5.50 27.94 -8.77
C VAL A 531 6.72 27.08 -8.50
N ILE A 532 7.57 27.49 -7.56
CA ILE A 532 8.66 26.65 -7.05
C ILE A 532 8.12 25.36 -6.46
N PHE A 533 7.08 25.42 -5.63
CA PHE A 533 6.43 24.22 -5.08
C PHE A 533 5.76 23.39 -6.17
N LEU A 534 5.20 24.02 -7.20
CA LEU A 534 4.65 23.29 -8.35
C LEU A 534 5.75 22.54 -9.12
N ALA A 535 6.92 23.15 -9.30
CA ALA A 535 8.09 22.50 -9.91
C ALA A 535 8.63 21.36 -9.03
N ALA A 536 8.55 21.49 -7.71
CA ALA A 536 8.90 20.42 -6.77
C ALA A 536 7.96 19.21 -6.92
N ALA A 537 6.67 19.42 -7.22
CA ALA A 537 5.71 18.33 -7.40
C ALA A 537 5.96 17.50 -8.68
N LEU A 538 6.84 17.94 -9.58
CA LEU A 538 7.22 17.15 -10.76
C LEU A 538 8.05 15.93 -10.34
N PRO A 539 7.93 14.78 -11.03
CA PRO A 539 8.62 13.54 -10.68
C PRO A 539 10.10 13.55 -11.12
N LEU A 540 10.82 14.63 -10.78
CA LEU A 540 12.25 14.76 -11.00
C LEU A 540 13.02 14.32 -9.75
N PRO A 541 14.09 13.51 -9.89
CA PRO A 541 14.97 13.15 -8.78
C PRO A 541 15.42 14.39 -7.99
N PHE A 542 15.47 14.27 -6.67
CA PHE A 542 15.91 15.33 -5.73
C PHE A 542 15.17 16.67 -5.87
N HIS A 543 13.98 16.69 -6.47
CA HIS A 543 13.22 17.92 -6.72
C HIS A 543 14.02 18.94 -7.57
N ALA A 544 14.87 18.44 -8.48
CA ALA A 544 15.83 19.25 -9.23
C ALA A 544 15.18 20.40 -10.03
N GLY A 545 13.91 20.27 -10.42
CA GLY A 545 13.15 21.36 -11.05
C GLY A 545 12.94 22.57 -10.13
N ALA A 546 12.67 22.35 -8.84
CA ALA A 546 12.55 23.43 -7.87
C ALA A 546 13.90 24.09 -7.58
N LEU A 547 14.97 23.28 -7.46
CA LEU A 547 16.35 23.74 -7.28
C LEU A 547 16.75 24.74 -8.39
N LEU A 548 16.47 24.36 -9.64
CA LEU A 548 16.71 25.22 -10.79
C LEU A 548 15.85 26.48 -10.73
N LEU A 549 14.55 26.36 -10.41
CA LEU A 549 13.65 27.51 -10.41
C LEU A 549 14.00 28.54 -9.34
N TRP A 550 14.49 28.13 -8.17
CA TRP A 550 15.07 29.04 -7.17
C TRP A 550 16.22 29.86 -7.77
N THR A 551 17.16 29.19 -8.44
CA THR A 551 18.34 29.83 -9.04
C THR A 551 17.95 30.79 -10.17
N VAL A 552 16.90 30.47 -10.92
CA VAL A 552 16.41 31.29 -12.04
C VAL A 552 15.60 32.49 -11.57
N LEU A 553 14.75 32.32 -10.54
CA LEU A 553 13.88 33.38 -10.03
C LEU A 553 14.61 34.33 -9.04
N PHE A 554 15.77 33.91 -8.52
CA PHE A 554 16.66 34.72 -7.69
C PHE A 554 18.05 34.80 -8.32
N PRO A 555 18.20 35.45 -9.49
CA PRO A 555 19.45 35.42 -10.26
C PRO A 555 20.64 36.07 -9.54
N ASP A 556 20.37 36.99 -8.62
CA ASP A 556 21.40 37.66 -7.82
C ASP A 556 21.94 36.78 -6.69
N TYR A 557 21.21 35.72 -6.31
CA TYR A 557 21.53 34.81 -5.21
C TYR A 557 21.48 33.34 -5.65
N PRO A 558 22.41 32.88 -6.51
CA PRO A 558 22.39 31.51 -7.03
C PRO A 558 22.52 30.42 -5.96
N GLU A 559 23.12 30.73 -4.81
CA GLU A 559 23.17 29.88 -3.62
C GLU A 559 21.80 29.51 -3.03
N VAL A 560 20.75 30.26 -3.37
CA VAL A 560 19.37 29.97 -2.95
C VAL A 560 18.89 28.62 -3.50
N GLY A 561 19.48 28.17 -4.62
CA GLY A 561 19.34 26.78 -5.08
C GLY A 561 19.72 25.80 -3.96
N ALA A 562 20.93 25.90 -3.41
CA ALA A 562 21.39 25.03 -2.33
C ALA A 562 20.56 25.19 -1.03
N PHE A 563 20.20 26.43 -0.68
CA PHE A 563 19.26 26.71 0.44
C PHE A 563 17.95 25.91 0.31
N SER A 564 17.40 25.80 -0.90
CA SER A 564 16.14 25.08 -1.11
C SER A 564 16.23 23.59 -0.77
N LEU A 565 17.40 22.96 -0.97
CA LEU A 565 17.64 21.57 -0.60
C LEU A 565 17.60 21.40 0.92
N VAL A 566 18.21 22.34 1.66
CA VAL A 566 18.17 22.37 3.13
C VAL A 566 16.72 22.54 3.60
N MET A 567 16.01 23.54 3.08
CA MET A 567 14.61 23.79 3.43
C MET A 567 13.73 22.56 3.23
N HIS A 568 13.82 21.94 2.06
CA HIS A 568 13.03 20.76 1.73
C HIS A 568 13.40 19.56 2.64
N THR A 569 14.69 19.27 2.78
CA THR A 569 15.17 18.11 3.55
C THR A 569 14.72 18.20 5.01
N PHE A 570 14.92 19.34 5.65
CA PHE A 570 14.52 19.52 7.05
C PHE A 570 13.01 19.57 7.22
N PHE A 571 12.26 20.17 6.27
CA PHE A 571 10.81 20.13 6.32
C PHE A 571 10.26 18.70 6.29
N VAL A 572 10.79 17.85 5.40
CA VAL A 572 10.41 16.43 5.35
C VAL A 572 10.83 15.71 6.63
N LEU A 573 12.04 15.96 7.15
CA LEU A 573 12.52 15.37 8.40
C LEU A 573 11.66 15.75 9.61
N PHE A 574 11.29 17.03 9.77
CA PHE A 574 10.43 17.46 10.87
C PHE A 574 9.03 16.87 10.78
N ASN A 575 8.46 16.79 9.57
CA ASN A 575 7.18 16.13 9.36
C ASN A 575 7.24 14.62 9.63
N ALA A 576 8.33 13.95 9.25
CA ALA A 576 8.56 12.55 9.60
C ALA A 576 8.74 12.35 11.11
N LEU A 577 9.41 13.27 11.81
CA LEU A 577 9.55 13.24 13.27
C LEU A 577 8.19 13.35 13.97
N ILE A 578 7.32 14.25 13.49
CA ILE A 578 5.92 14.29 13.92
C ILE A 578 5.27 12.91 13.71
N GLY A 579 5.49 12.30 12.54
CA GLY A 579 5.07 10.92 12.26
C GLY A 579 5.50 9.91 13.32
N VAL A 580 6.78 9.90 13.67
CA VAL A 580 7.36 9.00 14.68
C VAL A 580 6.66 9.16 16.03
N LEU A 581 6.35 10.39 16.46
CA LEU A 581 5.63 10.65 17.71
C LEU A 581 4.22 10.03 17.72
N PHE A 582 3.58 9.95 16.55
CA PHE A 582 2.25 9.35 16.39
C PHE A 582 2.27 7.85 16.08
N LEU A 583 3.45 7.27 15.79
CA LEU A 583 3.60 5.89 15.37
C LEU A 583 3.01 4.86 16.35
N PRO A 584 3.15 4.98 17.69
CA PRO A 584 2.52 4.04 18.61
C PRO A 584 0.99 4.04 18.50
N LYS A 585 0.40 5.23 18.34
CA LYS A 585 -1.04 5.39 18.19
C LYS A 585 -1.52 4.92 16.82
N ALA A 586 -0.79 5.23 15.77
CA ALA A 586 -1.10 4.76 14.42
C ALA A 586 -0.99 3.24 14.30
N ASN A 587 0.02 2.61 14.91
CA ASN A 587 0.16 1.16 14.95
C ASN A 587 -0.97 0.50 15.72
N LYS A 588 -1.35 1.03 16.89
CA LYS A 588 -2.53 0.58 17.62
C LYS A 588 -3.81 0.68 16.77
N GLU A 589 -3.96 1.78 16.03
CA GLU A 589 -5.11 2.01 15.17
C GLU A 589 -5.14 1.14 13.89
N LEU A 590 -3.97 0.71 13.39
CA LEU A 590 -3.83 -0.09 12.16
C LEU A 590 -3.75 -1.61 12.42
N PHE A 591 -3.14 -2.02 13.52
CA PHE A 591 -2.73 -3.40 13.77
C PHE A 591 -3.26 -4.00 15.08
N GLY A 592 -3.95 -3.20 15.92
CA GLY A 592 -4.55 -3.65 17.19
C GLY A 592 -3.65 -3.38 18.37
#